data_AF-A0A651HX98-F1
#
_entry.id   AF-A0A651HX98-F1
#
_cell.length_a   1.000
_cell.length_b   1.000
_cell.length_c   1.000
_cell.angle_alpha   90.00
_cell.angle_beta   90.00
_cell.angle_gamma   90.00
#
_symmetry.space_group_name_H-M   'P 1'
#
loop_
_entity.id
_entity.type
_entity.pdbx_description
1 polymer ?
#
loop_
_entity_poly.entity_id
_entity_poly.type
_entity_poly.pdbx_seq_one_letter_code
_entity_poly.pdbx_strand_id
1 'polypeptide(L)'
;MKCAFLLFSILFIASGLQAQWEQLNNSSVTTRHHPVTFTLDNTAYLLSGTTPQSNPFGTNNFYRYDEENDNWIELDNFPGGARSFAYAATYEGKAYFGFGANGTTYFNDLWKYDPQAESWTELTSCPCRGRAHPAFVAHNGKIYMGMGNDIANLNDWWEYDIESDSWMQRPNLPGDPRHHPFHFQAGNYVYAGMGHAGINFYADWYRYDTDNNSWERMNDHPQGPRVAGQEFSYKNHGFIISGDGDQHLNLPEGEFWKYLHEEDEWVRLPDHPGSPPDGRVGRWAPGSMVLNDFLYFFGGANRVGGFLYSEVHRFDLREVISSVDKLNTDQSIEVYPNPTSDILHLKFPVDNLQNPKVFVTDANGRVVIHESLHGQTFHIGHLPNGLYQLTVSSETRLPLRTSFVKKH
;
A
#
# COMPACT_ATOMS: atom_id res chain seq x y z
N MET A 1 30.51 -63.07 7.77
CA MET A 1 30.14 -61.80 7.11
C MET A 1 28.82 -61.33 7.70
N LYS A 2 28.85 -60.30 8.56
CA LYS A 2 27.65 -59.65 9.11
C LYS A 2 27.45 -58.36 8.32
N CYS A 3 26.40 -58.26 7.50
CA CYS A 3 26.03 -57.00 6.84
C CYS A 3 25.13 -56.19 7.77
N ALA A 4 25.57 -55.00 8.16
CA ALA A 4 24.79 -54.02 8.90
C ALA A 4 23.94 -53.23 7.90
N PHE A 5 22.63 -53.16 8.13
CA PHE A 5 21.74 -52.23 7.43
C PHE A 5 21.86 -50.84 8.07
N LEU A 6 22.39 -49.88 7.32
CA LEU A 6 22.35 -48.47 7.68
C LEU A 6 20.98 -47.91 7.22
N LEU A 7 20.10 -47.55 8.16
CA LEU A 7 18.93 -46.74 7.85
C LEU A 7 19.39 -45.29 7.63
N PHE A 8 19.28 -44.80 6.41
CA PHE A 8 19.34 -43.36 6.13
C PHE A 8 17.97 -42.75 6.43
N SER A 9 17.88 -42.03 7.55
CA SER A 9 16.78 -41.10 7.80
C SER A 9 16.92 -39.92 6.84
N ILE A 10 16.09 -39.87 5.80
CA ILE A 10 15.95 -38.70 4.94
C ILE A 10 15.23 -37.64 5.76
N LEU A 11 15.98 -36.64 6.24
CA LEU A 11 15.43 -35.43 6.82
C LEU A 11 14.77 -34.65 5.66
N PHE A 12 13.44 -34.68 5.58
CA PHE A 12 12.71 -33.75 4.72
C PHE A 12 12.85 -32.36 5.34
N ILE A 13 13.77 -31.56 4.80
CA ILE A 13 13.76 -30.11 5.03
C ILE A 13 12.62 -29.60 4.14
N ALA A 14 11.44 -29.39 4.74
CA ALA A 14 10.41 -28.60 4.11
C ALA A 14 10.91 -27.14 4.06
N SER A 15 11.59 -26.77 2.97
CA SER A 15 11.80 -25.37 2.64
C SER A 15 10.45 -24.80 2.23
N GLY A 16 9.70 -24.27 3.19
CA GLY A 16 8.63 -23.34 2.87
C GLY A 16 9.25 -22.19 2.08
N LEU A 17 8.77 -21.96 0.86
CA LEU A 17 9.06 -20.74 0.10
C LEU A 17 8.42 -19.59 0.87
N GLN A 18 9.14 -19.08 1.86
CA GLN A 18 8.83 -17.77 2.44
C GLN A 18 9.25 -16.75 1.39
N ALA A 19 8.35 -15.85 1.02
CA ALA A 19 8.66 -14.70 0.19
C ALA A 19 9.86 -13.95 0.78
N GLN A 20 10.97 -13.91 0.04
CA GLN A 20 12.21 -13.27 0.51
C GLN A 20 12.48 -12.03 -0.32
N TRP A 21 12.72 -10.94 0.38
CA TRP A 21 13.29 -9.74 -0.21
C TRP A 21 14.69 -10.03 -0.76
N GLU A 22 14.95 -9.57 -1.98
CA GLU A 22 16.25 -9.68 -2.63
C GLU A 22 16.93 -8.31 -2.65
N GLN A 23 18.20 -8.25 -2.26
CA GLN A 23 19.01 -7.04 -2.38
C GLN A 23 19.63 -6.95 -3.77
N LEU A 24 19.46 -5.79 -4.42
CA LEU A 24 20.05 -5.46 -5.72
C LEU A 24 21.27 -4.55 -5.56
N ASN A 25 21.91 -4.19 -6.67
CA ASN A 25 23.01 -3.24 -6.66
C ASN A 25 22.56 -1.86 -6.17
N ASN A 26 23.43 -1.23 -5.37
CA ASN A 26 23.19 0.14 -4.94
C ASN A 26 23.33 1.11 -6.12
N SER A 27 22.54 2.18 -6.10
CA SER A 27 22.63 3.25 -7.10
C SER A 27 22.71 4.62 -6.43
N SER A 28 23.57 5.50 -6.95
CA SER A 28 23.61 6.90 -6.54
C SER A 28 22.31 7.64 -6.92
N VAL A 29 21.62 7.20 -7.97
CA VAL A 29 20.32 7.75 -8.40
C VAL A 29 19.26 7.52 -7.32
N THR A 30 19.25 6.35 -6.68
CA THR A 30 18.29 6.00 -5.61
C THR A 30 18.70 6.50 -4.23
N THR A 31 19.89 7.08 -4.07
CA THR A 31 20.37 7.63 -2.78
C THR A 31 19.78 9.03 -2.55
N ARG A 32 18.49 9.07 -2.27
CA ARG A 32 17.67 10.28 -2.06
C ARG A 32 16.47 9.97 -1.18
N HIS A 33 15.85 11.00 -0.63
CA HIS A 33 14.54 10.91 0.01
C HIS A 33 13.48 11.64 -0.81
N HIS A 34 12.20 11.27 -0.61
CA HIS A 34 11.09 11.79 -1.42
C HIS A 34 11.28 11.66 -2.94
N PRO A 35 11.88 10.57 -3.48
CA PRO A 35 11.84 10.38 -4.92
C PRO A 35 10.38 10.22 -5.36
N VAL A 36 10.03 10.79 -6.51
CA VAL A 36 8.76 10.47 -7.16
C VAL A 36 9.01 9.39 -8.18
N THR A 37 8.27 8.29 -8.07
CA THR A 37 8.48 7.09 -8.87
C THR A 37 7.18 6.66 -9.50
N PHE A 38 7.26 6.18 -10.74
CA PHE A 38 6.08 5.68 -11.46
C PHE A 38 6.51 4.70 -12.56
N THR A 39 5.57 3.88 -13.00
CA THR A 39 5.79 2.89 -14.07
C THR A 39 4.80 3.14 -15.20
N LEU A 40 5.31 3.23 -16.44
CA LEU A 40 4.52 3.33 -17.67
C LEU A 40 4.97 2.22 -18.61
N ASP A 41 4.03 1.42 -19.12
CA ASP A 41 4.29 0.37 -20.13
C ASP A 41 5.54 -0.48 -19.82
N ASN A 42 5.60 -1.04 -18.61
CA ASN A 42 6.74 -1.85 -18.11
C ASN A 42 8.09 -1.12 -18.10
N THR A 43 8.09 0.20 -18.02
CA THR A 43 9.28 1.03 -17.83
C THR A 43 9.12 1.82 -16.56
N ALA A 44 10.08 1.70 -15.64
CA ALA A 44 10.05 2.45 -14.39
C ALA A 44 10.83 3.76 -14.51
N TYR A 45 10.32 4.78 -13.84
CA TYR A 45 10.87 6.12 -13.85
C TYR A 45 11.09 6.64 -12.43
N LEU A 46 12.10 7.49 -12.29
CA LEU A 46 12.38 8.25 -11.08
C LEU A 46 12.51 9.73 -11.45
N LEU A 47 11.78 10.57 -10.74
CA LEU A 47 11.77 12.01 -10.90
C LEU A 47 11.99 12.68 -9.54
N SER A 48 12.79 13.74 -9.53
CA SER A 48 12.82 14.68 -8.41
C SER A 48 13.24 14.03 -7.07
N GLY A 49 12.86 14.62 -5.95
CA GLY A 49 13.34 14.26 -4.61
C GLY A 49 14.65 14.95 -4.24
N THR A 50 15.14 14.64 -3.05
CA THR A 50 16.27 15.35 -2.44
C THR A 50 17.47 14.42 -2.24
N THR A 51 18.56 14.77 -2.92
CA THR A 51 19.88 14.17 -2.76
C THR A 51 20.70 14.94 -1.71
N PRO A 52 21.85 14.42 -1.25
CA PRO A 52 22.74 15.17 -0.35
C PRO A 52 23.16 16.54 -0.90
N GLN A 53 23.31 16.67 -2.22
CA GLN A 53 23.78 17.89 -2.88
C GLN A 53 22.66 18.91 -3.14
N SER A 54 21.40 18.49 -3.11
CA SER A 54 20.24 19.33 -3.47
C SER A 54 19.38 19.73 -2.28
N ASN A 55 19.70 19.27 -1.08
CA ASN A 55 19.00 19.64 0.15
C ASN A 55 19.13 21.15 0.42
N PRO A 56 18.04 21.92 0.68
CA PRO A 56 16.63 21.50 0.79
C PRO A 56 15.77 21.74 -0.46
N PHE A 57 16.35 22.18 -1.57
CA PHE A 57 15.62 22.60 -2.77
C PHE A 57 15.04 21.44 -3.59
N GLY A 58 15.65 20.25 -3.49
CA GLY A 58 15.30 19.10 -4.31
C GLY A 58 15.84 19.18 -5.73
N THR A 59 15.38 18.29 -6.61
CA THR A 59 15.91 18.12 -7.97
C THR A 59 14.79 18.13 -9.01
N ASN A 60 15.15 18.33 -10.27
CA ASN A 60 14.29 18.10 -11.43
C ASN A 60 14.90 17.07 -12.39
N ASN A 61 15.88 16.29 -11.93
CA ASN A 61 16.43 15.21 -12.73
C ASN A 61 15.40 14.08 -12.88
N PHE A 62 15.43 13.47 -14.06
CA PHE A 62 14.46 12.50 -14.49
C PHE A 62 15.21 11.31 -15.09
N TYR A 63 14.86 10.11 -14.65
CA TYR A 63 15.55 8.89 -15.03
C TYR A 63 14.55 7.83 -15.46
N ARG A 64 14.96 7.00 -16.42
CA ARG A 64 14.34 5.73 -16.79
C ARG A 64 15.21 4.59 -16.28
N TYR A 65 14.62 3.57 -15.69
CA TYR A 65 15.32 2.35 -15.33
C TYR A 65 15.46 1.44 -16.55
N ASP A 66 16.67 0.93 -16.79
CA ASP A 66 16.98 -0.09 -17.78
C ASP A 66 17.21 -1.41 -17.03
N GLU A 67 16.21 -2.29 -17.14
CA GLU A 67 16.19 -3.59 -16.47
C GLU A 67 17.24 -4.56 -17.02
N GLU A 68 17.58 -4.46 -18.31
CA GLU A 68 18.56 -5.36 -18.93
C GLU A 68 19.97 -5.14 -18.36
N ASN A 69 20.29 -3.88 -18.05
CA ASN A 69 21.61 -3.47 -17.57
C ASN A 69 21.65 -3.14 -16.06
N ASP A 70 20.53 -3.29 -15.34
CA ASP A 70 20.39 -2.91 -13.93
C ASP A 70 20.94 -1.50 -13.64
N ASN A 71 20.55 -0.53 -14.46
CA ASN A 71 21.03 0.84 -14.31
C ASN A 71 19.94 1.88 -14.60
N TRP A 72 20.24 3.13 -14.25
CA TRP A 72 19.37 4.27 -14.51
C TRP A 72 19.95 5.11 -15.64
N ILE A 73 19.12 5.38 -16.65
CA ILE A 73 19.43 6.25 -17.78
C ILE A 73 18.84 7.63 -17.47
N GLU A 74 19.69 8.66 -17.47
CA GLU A 74 19.27 10.05 -17.31
C GLU A 74 18.55 10.53 -18.58
N LEU A 75 17.41 11.18 -18.38
CA LEU A 75 16.58 11.80 -19.40
C LEU A 75 16.70 13.33 -19.29
N ASP A 76 16.05 14.05 -20.22
CA ASP A 76 15.92 15.49 -20.08
C ASP A 76 15.23 15.87 -18.77
N ASN A 77 15.79 16.85 -18.09
CA ASN A 77 15.28 17.34 -16.82
C ASN A 77 13.84 17.81 -16.96
N PHE A 78 13.05 17.60 -15.91
CA PHE A 78 11.69 18.11 -15.82
C PHE A 78 11.68 19.66 -15.95
N PRO A 79 10.89 20.22 -16.89
CA PRO A 79 10.93 21.64 -17.23
C PRO A 79 10.27 22.55 -16.18
N GLY A 80 9.39 22.03 -15.33
CA GLY A 80 8.73 22.82 -14.27
C GLY A 80 9.65 23.18 -13.08
N GLY A 81 10.95 22.90 -13.18
CA GLY A 81 11.94 23.30 -12.18
C GLY A 81 12.10 22.33 -11.01
N ALA A 82 13.22 22.47 -10.31
CA ALA A 82 13.59 21.61 -9.19
C ALA A 82 12.63 21.77 -8.01
N ARG A 83 12.27 20.63 -7.42
CA ARG A 83 11.41 20.53 -6.25
C ARG A 83 11.64 19.22 -5.51
N SER A 84 11.00 19.05 -4.37
CA SER A 84 10.85 17.80 -3.64
C SER A 84 9.42 17.73 -3.10
N PHE A 85 9.05 16.66 -2.39
CA PHE A 85 7.75 16.53 -1.71
C PHE A 85 6.53 16.58 -2.66
N ALA A 86 6.77 16.36 -3.95
CA ALA A 86 5.78 16.23 -5.00
C ALA A 86 5.30 14.77 -5.09
N TYR A 87 4.29 14.53 -5.90
CA TYR A 87 3.81 13.18 -6.21
C TYR A 87 3.48 13.04 -7.69
N ALA A 88 3.38 11.79 -8.14
CA ALA A 88 2.86 11.45 -9.44
C ALA A 88 1.87 10.29 -9.38
N ALA A 89 0.93 10.28 -10.32
CA ALA A 89 0.06 9.14 -10.58
C ALA A 89 0.04 8.83 -12.07
N THR A 90 -0.28 7.60 -12.43
CA THR A 90 -0.35 7.16 -13.82
C THR A 90 -1.78 6.85 -14.24
N TYR A 91 -2.13 7.21 -15.47
CA TYR A 91 -3.43 6.90 -16.07
C TYR A 91 -3.27 6.81 -17.59
N GLU A 92 -3.79 5.72 -18.18
CA GLU A 92 -3.77 5.46 -19.64
C GLU A 92 -2.39 5.71 -20.30
N GLY A 93 -1.33 5.14 -19.73
CA GLY A 93 0.02 5.21 -20.29
C GLY A 93 0.71 6.58 -20.15
N LYS A 94 0.12 7.49 -19.37
CA LYS A 94 0.69 8.81 -19.06
C LYS A 94 0.95 8.96 -17.57
N ALA A 95 1.98 9.73 -17.22
CA ALA A 95 2.24 10.13 -15.84
C ALA A 95 1.81 11.58 -15.64
N TYR A 96 1.23 11.85 -14.48
CA TYR A 96 0.79 13.17 -14.06
C TYR A 96 1.53 13.51 -12.78
N PHE A 97 2.32 14.59 -12.83
CA PHE A 97 3.21 15.03 -11.76
C PHE A 97 2.88 16.46 -11.38
N GLY A 98 2.84 16.76 -10.09
CA GLY A 98 2.54 18.13 -9.66
C GLY A 98 2.86 18.38 -8.20
N PHE A 99 2.60 19.62 -7.79
CA PHE A 99 2.81 20.07 -6.41
C PHE A 99 4.27 19.95 -5.95
N GLY A 100 4.50 19.89 -4.64
CA GLY A 100 5.82 19.87 -4.02
C GLY A 100 6.32 21.27 -3.68
N ALA A 101 7.57 21.35 -3.24
CA ALA A 101 8.21 22.60 -2.87
C ALA A 101 9.71 22.61 -3.15
N ASN A 102 10.29 23.80 -3.27
CA ASN A 102 11.73 24.01 -3.46
C ASN A 102 12.35 24.92 -2.39
N GLY A 103 11.81 24.90 -1.17
CA GLY A 103 12.28 25.74 -0.05
C GLY A 103 11.86 27.22 -0.13
N THR A 104 11.46 27.73 -1.30
CA THR A 104 10.95 29.10 -1.47
C THR A 104 9.52 29.15 -1.98
N THR A 105 9.14 28.18 -2.80
CA THR A 105 7.84 28.10 -3.44
C THR A 105 7.19 26.77 -3.10
N TYR A 106 5.90 26.81 -2.79
CA TYR A 106 5.01 25.66 -2.78
C TYR A 106 4.22 25.67 -4.08
N PHE A 107 4.29 24.61 -4.85
CA PHE A 107 3.72 24.56 -6.20
C PHE A 107 2.29 24.01 -6.18
N ASN A 108 1.47 24.47 -7.13
CA ASN A 108 0.10 24.02 -7.41
C ASN A 108 -0.11 23.68 -8.89
N ASP A 109 0.97 23.57 -9.66
CA ASP A 109 0.96 23.18 -11.06
C ASP A 109 0.79 21.67 -11.22
N LEU A 110 0.35 21.28 -12.42
CA LEU A 110 0.18 19.90 -12.83
C LEU A 110 0.80 19.72 -14.22
N TRP A 111 1.54 18.63 -14.40
CA TRP A 111 2.25 18.33 -15.62
C TRP A 111 1.95 16.90 -16.06
N LYS A 112 1.85 16.69 -17.37
CA LYS A 112 1.69 15.39 -18.00
C LYS A 112 2.96 15.00 -18.74
N TYR A 113 3.47 13.80 -18.49
CA TYR A 113 4.53 13.18 -19.28
C TYR A 113 3.93 12.18 -20.28
N ASP A 114 4.35 12.32 -21.53
CA ASP A 114 4.07 11.36 -22.59
C ASP A 114 5.34 10.58 -22.95
N PRO A 115 5.43 9.27 -22.65
CA PRO A 115 6.62 8.49 -22.97
C PRO A 115 6.79 8.25 -24.48
N GLN A 116 5.73 8.36 -25.30
CA GLN A 116 5.83 8.20 -26.75
C GLN A 116 6.39 9.46 -27.43
N ALA A 117 6.05 10.63 -26.88
CA ALA A 117 6.56 11.91 -27.35
C ALA A 117 7.81 12.37 -26.57
N GLU A 118 8.24 11.62 -25.56
CA GLU A 118 9.31 11.93 -24.60
C GLU A 118 9.26 13.39 -24.12
N SER A 119 8.06 13.90 -23.82
CA SER A 119 7.85 15.31 -23.52
C SER A 119 6.87 15.55 -22.39
N TRP A 120 7.08 16.67 -21.71
CA TRP A 120 6.24 17.19 -20.65
C TRP A 120 5.33 18.29 -21.19
N THR A 121 4.06 18.27 -20.78
CA THR A 121 3.08 19.32 -21.07
C THR A 121 2.52 19.84 -19.75
N GLU A 122 2.59 21.15 -19.53
CA GLU A 122 1.90 21.79 -18.40
C GLU A 122 0.39 21.76 -18.65
N LEU A 123 -0.36 21.37 -17.62
CA LEU A 123 -1.82 21.31 -17.59
C LEU A 123 -2.36 22.48 -16.77
N THR A 124 -3.68 22.59 -16.66
CA THR A 124 -4.32 23.59 -15.82
C THR A 124 -3.91 23.41 -14.36
N SER A 125 -3.29 24.44 -13.78
CA SER A 125 -2.90 24.46 -12.36
C SER A 125 -4.11 24.42 -11.45
N CYS A 126 -3.94 23.81 -10.27
CA CYS A 126 -4.99 23.76 -9.27
C CYS A 126 -5.32 25.18 -8.78
N PRO A 127 -6.60 25.59 -8.73
CA PRO A 127 -7.00 26.89 -8.14
C PRO A 127 -6.82 26.93 -6.61
N CYS A 128 -6.38 25.81 -6.02
CA CYS A 128 -6.05 25.67 -4.62
C CYS A 128 -4.65 26.21 -4.30
N ARG A 129 -4.32 26.22 -3.00
CA ARG A 129 -3.00 26.57 -2.51
C ARG A 129 -1.96 25.53 -2.93
N GLY A 130 -0.78 26.00 -3.33
CA GLY A 130 0.38 25.13 -3.53
C GLY A 130 0.83 24.51 -2.21
N ARG A 131 1.41 23.30 -2.28
CA ARG A 131 1.69 22.49 -1.08
C ARG A 131 2.75 21.41 -1.30
N ALA A 132 3.37 21.01 -0.20
CA ALA A 132 4.21 19.82 -0.09
C ALA A 132 3.44 18.65 0.52
N HIS A 133 3.89 17.43 0.23
CA HIS A 133 3.36 16.18 0.78
C HIS A 133 1.84 15.96 0.64
N PRO A 134 1.19 16.29 -0.50
CA PRO A 134 -0.22 15.98 -0.69
C PRO A 134 -0.45 14.48 -0.85
N ALA A 135 -1.68 14.01 -0.62
CA ALA A 135 -2.13 12.78 -1.27
C ALA A 135 -2.37 13.05 -2.75
N PHE A 136 -2.09 12.07 -3.61
CA PHE A 136 -2.21 12.21 -5.06
C PHE A 136 -2.53 10.84 -5.72
N VAL A 137 -3.79 10.60 -6.10
CA VAL A 137 -4.26 9.30 -6.60
C VAL A 137 -4.98 9.45 -7.94
N ALA A 138 -4.63 8.66 -8.95
CA ALA A 138 -5.40 8.56 -10.19
C ALA A 138 -6.45 7.44 -10.11
N HIS A 139 -7.68 7.72 -10.55
CA HIS A 139 -8.74 6.72 -10.67
C HIS A 139 -9.81 7.18 -11.68
N ASN A 140 -10.24 6.29 -12.57
CA ASN A 140 -11.33 6.51 -13.55
C ASN A 140 -11.27 7.84 -14.31
N GLY A 141 -10.12 8.16 -14.91
CA GLY A 141 -9.93 9.38 -15.70
C GLY A 141 -9.78 10.65 -14.88
N LYS A 142 -9.67 10.53 -13.56
CA LYS A 142 -9.50 11.64 -12.63
C LYS A 142 -8.23 11.50 -11.81
N ILE A 143 -7.76 12.63 -11.28
CA ILE A 143 -6.73 12.68 -10.24
C ILE A 143 -7.32 13.35 -9.02
N TYR A 144 -7.18 12.71 -7.87
CA TYR A 144 -7.61 13.23 -6.58
C TYR A 144 -6.40 13.69 -5.80
N MET A 145 -6.47 14.92 -5.30
CA MET A 145 -5.38 15.56 -4.56
C MET A 145 -5.91 16.28 -3.34
N GLY A 146 -5.22 16.14 -2.22
CA GLY A 146 -5.58 16.90 -1.03
C GLY A 146 -4.63 16.71 0.12
N MET A 147 -5.00 17.27 1.27
CA MET A 147 -4.14 17.35 2.46
C MET A 147 -2.79 18.02 2.12
N GLY A 148 -1.71 17.65 2.81
CA GLY A 148 -0.39 18.23 2.65
C GLY A 148 -0.23 19.51 3.46
N ASN A 149 0.89 20.20 3.25
CA ASN A 149 1.18 21.42 3.99
C ASN A 149 1.82 22.50 3.14
N ASP A 150 1.58 23.74 3.56
CA ASP A 150 2.39 24.90 3.21
C ASP A 150 2.83 25.61 4.51
N ILE A 151 2.34 26.82 4.77
CA ILE A 151 2.37 27.52 6.06
C ILE A 151 1.55 26.76 7.12
N ALA A 152 0.51 26.04 6.70
CA ALA A 152 -0.32 25.21 7.59
C ALA A 152 -0.63 23.86 6.95
N ASN A 153 -1.02 22.90 7.78
CA ASN A 153 -1.56 21.63 7.28
C ASN A 153 -2.95 21.86 6.68
N LEU A 154 -3.31 21.02 5.70
CA LEU A 154 -4.55 21.13 4.95
C LEU A 154 -5.36 19.83 5.06
N ASN A 155 -6.68 19.91 4.85
CA ASN A 155 -7.58 18.76 4.68
C ASN A 155 -8.55 18.93 3.50
N ASP A 156 -8.35 19.96 2.66
CA ASP A 156 -9.11 20.12 1.43
C ASP A 156 -8.85 18.95 0.48
N TRP A 157 -9.84 18.67 -0.35
CA TRP A 157 -9.82 17.59 -1.32
C TRP A 157 -10.27 18.14 -2.68
N TRP A 158 -9.52 17.79 -3.72
CA TRP A 158 -9.70 18.30 -5.06
C TRP A 158 -9.70 17.14 -6.05
N GLU A 159 -10.52 17.26 -7.08
CA GLU A 159 -10.54 16.37 -8.22
C GLU A 159 -10.10 17.15 -9.45
N TYR A 160 -9.20 16.57 -10.24
CA TYR A 160 -8.84 17.02 -11.57
C TYR A 160 -9.41 16.05 -12.59
N ASP A 161 -10.15 16.58 -13.55
CA ASP A 161 -10.64 15.87 -14.72
C ASP A 161 -9.58 15.90 -15.83
N ILE A 162 -9.10 14.73 -16.25
CA ILE A 162 -8.07 14.61 -17.29
C ILE A 162 -8.60 15.00 -18.67
N GLU A 163 -9.86 14.68 -18.98
CA GLU A 163 -10.47 14.93 -20.29
C GLU A 163 -10.73 16.42 -20.49
N SER A 164 -11.30 17.08 -19.48
CA SER A 164 -11.65 18.50 -19.56
C SER A 164 -10.58 19.46 -19.05
N ASP A 165 -9.43 18.95 -18.57
CA ASP A 165 -8.32 19.72 -18.02
C ASP A 165 -8.80 20.76 -16.99
N SER A 166 -9.53 20.28 -15.97
CA SER A 166 -10.18 21.18 -15.02
C SER A 166 -10.26 20.61 -13.61
N TRP A 167 -10.10 21.50 -12.63
CA TRP A 167 -10.19 21.16 -11.20
C TRP A 167 -11.56 21.49 -10.61
N MET A 168 -12.01 20.66 -9.68
CA MET A 168 -13.19 20.89 -8.85
C MET A 168 -12.90 20.54 -7.40
N GLN A 169 -13.30 21.40 -6.46
CA GLN A 169 -13.20 21.09 -5.04
C GLN A 169 -14.28 20.07 -4.66
N ARG A 170 -13.87 19.07 -3.89
CA ARG A 170 -14.73 18.02 -3.34
C ARG A 170 -14.83 18.15 -1.82
N PRO A 171 -15.71 17.39 -1.15
CA PRO A 171 -15.76 17.42 0.31
C PRO A 171 -14.39 17.10 0.91
N ASN A 172 -13.97 17.93 1.85
CA ASN A 172 -12.72 17.79 2.57
C ASN A 172 -12.64 16.41 3.24
N LEU A 173 -11.41 15.94 3.49
CA LEU A 173 -11.18 14.79 4.35
C LEU A 173 -11.89 15.03 5.70
N PRO A 174 -12.64 14.05 6.25
CA PRO A 174 -13.34 14.22 7.53
C PRO A 174 -12.42 14.44 8.74
N GLY A 175 -11.15 14.02 8.64
CA GLY A 175 -10.15 14.19 9.69
C GLY A 175 -9.51 15.57 9.74
N ASP A 176 -8.69 15.78 10.78
CA ASP A 176 -7.90 17.01 10.96
C ASP A 176 -6.97 17.31 9.78
N PRO A 177 -6.63 18.59 9.52
CA PRO A 177 -5.59 18.97 8.57
C PRO A 177 -4.24 18.34 8.87
N ARG A 178 -3.59 17.75 7.86
CA ARG A 178 -2.37 16.94 8.02
C ARG A 178 -1.50 16.89 6.76
N HIS A 179 -0.29 16.37 6.89
CA HIS A 179 0.62 16.10 5.77
C HIS A 179 1.34 14.75 5.92
N HIS A 180 2.05 14.35 4.87
CA HIS A 180 2.56 12.98 4.68
C HIS A 180 1.47 11.90 4.82
N PRO A 181 0.30 12.06 4.17
CA PRO A 181 -0.72 11.04 4.22
C PRO A 181 -0.31 9.82 3.40
N PHE A 182 -0.83 8.66 3.76
CA PHE A 182 -0.81 7.50 2.88
C PHE A 182 -2.07 7.52 2.01
N HIS A 183 -1.95 7.06 0.77
CA HIS A 183 -3.03 7.10 -0.20
C HIS A 183 -2.86 6.06 -1.31
N PHE A 184 -3.96 5.52 -1.82
CA PHE A 184 -3.92 4.63 -2.97
C PHE A 184 -5.32 4.45 -3.58
N GLN A 185 -5.38 3.90 -4.78
CA GLN A 185 -6.57 3.29 -5.32
C GLN A 185 -6.62 1.81 -4.95
N ALA A 186 -7.81 1.32 -4.56
CA ALA A 186 -8.10 -0.11 -4.38
C ALA A 186 -9.56 -0.38 -4.74
N GLY A 187 -9.81 -1.45 -5.49
CA GLY A 187 -11.15 -1.70 -6.07
C GLY A 187 -11.65 -0.51 -6.91
N ASN A 188 -12.85 0.00 -6.61
CA ASN A 188 -13.42 1.17 -7.29
C ASN A 188 -13.33 2.45 -6.45
N TYR A 189 -12.41 2.51 -5.49
CA TYR A 189 -12.35 3.60 -4.54
C TYR A 189 -10.95 4.17 -4.41
N VAL A 190 -10.91 5.42 -3.98
CA VAL A 190 -9.69 6.10 -3.55
C VAL A 190 -9.65 6.05 -2.03
N TYR A 191 -8.49 5.78 -1.46
CA TYR A 191 -8.27 5.76 -0.03
C TYR A 191 -7.19 6.77 0.34
N ALA A 192 -7.39 7.42 1.48
CA ALA A 192 -6.42 8.33 2.05
C ALA A 192 -6.58 8.44 3.57
N GLY A 193 -5.49 8.67 4.28
CA GLY A 193 -5.49 8.81 5.73
C GLY A 193 -4.09 8.87 6.31
N MET A 194 -3.99 8.58 7.61
CA MET A 194 -2.73 8.61 8.37
C MET A 194 -2.03 9.98 8.27
N GLY A 195 -0.70 10.05 8.42
CA GLY A 195 0.05 11.30 8.43
C GLY A 195 0.04 11.99 9.79
N HIS A 196 0.43 13.26 9.83
CA HIS A 196 0.54 14.00 11.09
C HIS A 196 0.31 15.51 10.97
N ALA A 197 0.10 16.13 12.14
CA ALA A 197 -0.04 17.58 12.30
C ALA A 197 0.56 18.02 13.65
N GLY A 198 1.75 18.63 13.61
CA GLY A 198 2.48 18.98 14.83
C GLY A 198 2.81 17.73 15.65
N ILE A 199 2.28 17.64 16.87
CA ILE A 199 2.44 16.49 17.78
C ILE A 199 1.36 15.41 17.61
N ASN A 200 0.37 15.62 16.74
CA ASN A 200 -0.71 14.66 16.51
C ASN A 200 -0.34 13.76 15.34
N PHE A 201 -0.43 12.45 15.55
CA PHE A 201 -0.17 11.42 14.56
C PHE A 201 -1.42 10.58 14.39
N TYR A 202 -1.76 10.24 13.15
CA TYR A 202 -3.03 9.63 12.85
C TYR A 202 -2.86 8.21 12.31
N ALA A 203 -3.70 7.31 12.80
CA ALA A 203 -3.86 5.94 12.29
C ALA A 203 -5.16 5.78 11.48
N ASP A 204 -5.95 6.85 11.37
CA ASP A 204 -7.25 6.83 10.72
C ASP A 204 -7.14 6.58 9.22
N TRP A 205 -8.17 5.96 8.68
CA TRP A 205 -8.24 5.57 7.29
C TRP A 205 -9.60 5.91 6.71
N TYR A 206 -9.64 6.46 5.49
CA TYR A 206 -10.89 6.86 4.86
C TYR A 206 -10.95 6.38 3.43
N ARG A 207 -12.16 6.01 3.02
CA ARG A 207 -12.52 5.68 1.65
C ARG A 207 -13.29 6.86 1.05
N TYR A 208 -12.89 7.30 -0.12
CA TYR A 208 -13.63 8.25 -0.94
C TYR A 208 -14.40 7.51 -2.03
N ASP A 209 -15.72 7.63 -2.00
CA ASP A 209 -16.62 7.20 -3.06
C ASP A 209 -16.65 8.28 -4.14
N THR A 210 -16.08 7.96 -5.31
CA THR A 210 -15.95 8.89 -6.43
C THR A 210 -17.27 9.14 -7.15
N ASP A 211 -18.23 8.23 -7.05
CA ASP A 211 -19.54 8.35 -7.69
C ASP A 211 -20.46 9.24 -6.85
N ASN A 212 -20.44 9.03 -5.53
CA ASN A 212 -21.28 9.76 -4.58
C ASN A 212 -20.61 11.04 -4.02
N ASN A 213 -19.33 11.24 -4.28
CA ASN A 213 -18.52 12.33 -3.75
C ASN A 213 -18.57 12.42 -2.21
N SER A 214 -18.39 11.28 -1.55
CA SER A 214 -18.52 11.18 -0.09
C SER A 214 -17.41 10.36 0.53
N TRP A 215 -17.03 10.71 1.75
CA TRP A 215 -16.08 9.97 2.54
C TRP A 215 -16.76 9.01 3.51
N GLU A 216 -16.12 7.88 3.72
CA GLU A 216 -16.47 6.89 4.75
C GLU A 216 -15.23 6.59 5.61
N ARG A 217 -15.43 6.50 6.93
CA ARG A 217 -14.38 6.11 7.87
C ARG A 217 -14.24 4.59 7.84
N MET A 218 -13.02 4.15 7.61
CA MET A 218 -12.62 2.76 7.59
C MET A 218 -11.88 2.39 8.88
N ASN A 219 -11.51 1.12 9.03
CA ASN A 219 -10.70 0.65 10.15
C ASN A 219 -9.32 1.29 10.13
N ASP A 220 -8.89 1.73 11.31
CA ASP A 220 -7.58 2.33 11.53
C ASP A 220 -6.46 1.31 11.26
N HIS A 221 -5.27 1.82 10.96
CA HIS A 221 -4.09 0.97 10.84
C HIS A 221 -3.80 0.23 12.17
N PRO A 222 -3.67 -1.11 12.16
CA PRO A 222 -3.66 -1.90 13.39
C PRO A 222 -2.42 -1.69 14.27
N GLN A 223 -1.30 -1.23 13.70
CA GLN A 223 -0.09 -0.88 14.45
C GLN A 223 -0.01 0.61 14.83
N GLY A 224 -1.13 1.34 14.73
CA GLY A 224 -1.17 2.75 15.07
C GLY A 224 -0.66 3.69 13.98
N PRO A 225 -0.33 4.95 14.35
CA PRO A 225 -0.06 6.01 13.39
C PRO A 225 1.14 5.76 12.48
N ARG A 226 1.07 6.31 11.27
CA ARG A 226 2.15 6.19 10.28
C ARG A 226 2.36 7.48 9.50
N VAL A 227 3.62 7.78 9.21
CA VAL A 227 4.04 9.00 8.52
C VAL A 227 5.15 8.69 7.51
N ALA A 228 5.11 9.33 6.34
CA ALA A 228 6.24 9.40 5.40
C ALA A 228 6.87 8.03 5.07
N GLY A 229 6.04 7.00 4.90
CA GLY A 229 6.45 5.76 4.24
C GLY A 229 6.24 5.89 2.74
N GLN A 230 5.97 4.77 2.10
CA GLN A 230 5.54 4.71 0.71
C GLN A 230 4.23 3.98 0.58
N GLU A 231 3.45 4.42 -0.40
CA GLU A 231 2.15 3.90 -0.77
C GLU A 231 2.14 3.59 -2.26
N PHE A 232 1.40 2.55 -2.66
CA PHE A 232 1.19 2.25 -4.07
C PHE A 232 -0.06 1.39 -4.29
N SER A 233 -0.63 1.52 -5.49
CA SER A 233 -1.67 0.63 -6.00
C SER A 233 -1.06 -0.42 -6.90
N TYR A 234 -1.52 -1.67 -6.78
CA TYR A 234 -1.13 -2.73 -7.69
C TYR A 234 -2.22 -3.80 -7.80
N LYS A 235 -2.66 -4.07 -9.04
CA LYS A 235 -3.73 -5.04 -9.36
C LYS A 235 -4.96 -4.88 -8.43
N ASN A 236 -5.49 -3.66 -8.35
CA ASN A 236 -6.65 -3.26 -7.53
C ASN A 236 -6.46 -3.35 -6.00
N HIS A 237 -5.25 -3.56 -5.51
CA HIS A 237 -4.95 -3.56 -4.08
C HIS A 237 -4.09 -2.37 -3.71
N GLY A 238 -4.30 -1.87 -2.49
CA GLY A 238 -3.48 -0.84 -1.88
C GLY A 238 -2.42 -1.44 -0.97
N PHE A 239 -1.24 -0.85 -0.98
CA PHE A 239 -0.11 -1.25 -0.15
C PHE A 239 0.52 -0.04 0.50
N ILE A 240 1.06 -0.26 1.70
CA ILE A 240 1.91 0.71 2.39
C ILE A 240 3.16 0.02 2.90
N ILE A 241 4.29 0.72 2.89
CA ILE A 241 5.58 0.18 3.33
C ILE A 241 6.38 1.26 4.06
N SER A 242 7.01 0.85 5.17
CA SER A 242 7.96 1.69 5.91
C SER A 242 7.34 2.97 6.51
N GLY A 243 8.19 3.96 6.81
CA GLY A 243 7.83 5.23 7.41
C GLY A 243 8.25 5.38 8.87
N ASP A 244 7.71 6.42 9.50
CA ASP A 244 7.84 6.74 10.91
C ASP A 244 6.53 6.41 11.65
N GLY A 245 6.66 6.06 12.94
CA GLY A 245 5.54 5.87 13.86
C GLY A 245 5.09 7.15 14.57
N ASP A 246 4.44 6.98 15.72
CA ASP A 246 3.81 8.02 16.56
C ASP A 246 4.76 9.04 17.22
N GLN A 247 6.05 9.01 16.90
CA GLN A 247 7.07 9.90 17.48
C GLN A 247 8.04 10.50 16.45
N HIS A 248 7.74 10.45 15.15
CA HIS A 248 8.72 10.83 14.09
C HIS A 248 10.03 10.04 14.18
N LEU A 249 9.94 8.81 14.67
CA LEU A 249 11.04 7.87 14.70
C LEU A 249 10.74 6.77 13.69
N ASN A 250 11.78 6.42 12.92
CA ASN A 250 11.79 5.28 12.01
C ASN A 250 11.18 4.06 12.71
N LEU A 251 10.29 3.32 12.04
CA LEU A 251 9.68 2.13 12.64
C LEU A 251 10.75 1.12 13.10
N PRO A 252 10.52 0.42 14.23
CA PRO A 252 11.48 -0.60 14.70
C PRO A 252 11.64 -1.72 13.67
N GLU A 253 10.57 -2.05 12.96
CA GLU A 253 10.50 -3.14 11.99
C GLU A 253 10.29 -2.59 10.57
N GLY A 254 10.66 -3.38 9.56
CA GLY A 254 10.54 -3.01 8.15
C GLY A 254 9.12 -3.21 7.63
N GLU A 255 8.14 -2.70 8.36
CA GLU A 255 6.75 -3.04 8.15
C GLU A 255 6.27 -2.83 6.71
N PHE A 256 5.63 -3.86 6.16
CA PHE A 256 5.01 -3.86 4.83
C PHE A 256 3.58 -4.40 4.95
N TRP A 257 2.60 -3.71 4.39
CA TRP A 257 1.19 -4.02 4.58
C TRP A 257 0.41 -3.96 3.28
N LYS A 258 -0.58 -4.84 3.17
CA LYS A 258 -1.62 -4.85 2.13
C LYS A 258 -2.95 -4.50 2.77
N TYR A 259 -3.73 -3.64 2.12
CA TYR A 259 -5.11 -3.37 2.51
C TYR A 259 -6.07 -4.24 1.71
N LEU A 260 -6.95 -4.95 2.43
CA LEU A 260 -8.02 -5.77 1.91
C LEU A 260 -9.31 -4.92 1.89
N HIS A 261 -9.60 -4.32 0.73
CA HIS A 261 -10.62 -3.30 0.61
C HIS A 261 -12.06 -3.82 0.65
N GLU A 262 -12.29 -5.12 0.45
CA GLU A 262 -13.63 -5.73 0.58
C GLU A 262 -13.96 -6.01 2.06
N GLU A 263 -12.92 -6.26 2.85
CA GLU A 263 -12.97 -6.61 4.26
C GLU A 263 -12.81 -5.42 5.20
N ASP A 264 -12.24 -4.33 4.71
CA ASP A 264 -11.72 -3.25 5.54
C ASP A 264 -10.69 -3.77 6.57
N GLU A 265 -9.70 -4.54 6.08
CA GLU A 265 -8.68 -5.14 6.93
C GLU A 265 -7.26 -4.89 6.40
N TRP A 266 -6.31 -4.71 7.31
CA TRP A 266 -4.88 -4.63 6.98
C TRP A 266 -4.19 -5.96 7.26
N VAL A 267 -3.43 -6.45 6.29
CA VAL A 267 -2.63 -7.67 6.42
C VAL A 267 -1.15 -7.32 6.35
N ARG A 268 -0.42 -7.73 7.39
CA ARG A 268 1.03 -7.60 7.46
C ARG A 268 1.67 -8.58 6.48
N LEU A 269 2.55 -8.06 5.64
CA LEU A 269 3.37 -8.82 4.71
C LEU A 269 4.78 -9.00 5.29
N PRO A 270 5.63 -9.83 4.67
CA PRO A 270 7.02 -9.98 5.11
C PRO A 270 7.76 -8.64 5.13
N ASP A 271 8.35 -8.34 6.28
CA ASP A 271 9.06 -7.08 6.51
C ASP A 271 10.18 -6.87 5.51
N HIS A 272 10.29 -5.63 5.02
CA HIS A 272 11.44 -5.24 4.23
C HIS A 272 12.72 -5.28 5.06
N PRO A 273 13.84 -5.66 4.46
CA PRO A 273 15.11 -5.75 5.16
C PRO A 273 15.70 -4.36 5.42
N GLY A 274 16.64 -4.36 6.35
CA GLY A 274 17.49 -3.23 6.69
C GLY A 274 18.21 -3.53 8.00
N SER A 275 19.49 -3.18 8.07
CA SER A 275 20.30 -3.35 9.28
C SER A 275 20.92 -2.02 9.72
N PRO A 276 20.10 -0.98 9.98
CA PRO A 276 20.66 0.32 10.31
C PRO A 276 21.34 0.29 11.69
N PRO A 277 22.34 1.16 11.93
CA PRO A 277 23.14 1.14 13.15
C PRO A 277 22.33 1.34 14.45
N ASP A 278 21.14 1.94 14.37
CA ASP A 278 20.24 2.22 15.48
C ASP A 278 19.20 1.11 15.74
N GLY A 279 19.18 0.06 14.91
CA GLY A 279 18.25 -1.06 15.01
C GLY A 279 16.82 -0.77 14.54
N ARG A 280 16.52 0.42 13.99
CA ARG A 280 15.19 0.78 13.48
C ARG A 280 15.11 0.64 11.97
N VAL A 281 14.46 -0.42 11.50
CA VAL A 281 14.50 -0.82 10.08
C VAL A 281 13.72 0.13 9.16
N GLY A 282 12.66 0.76 9.66
CA GLY A 282 11.83 1.70 8.89
C GLY A 282 12.65 2.82 8.25
N ARG A 283 12.21 3.32 7.11
CA ARG A 283 12.86 4.39 6.33
C ARG A 283 11.89 5.55 6.19
N TRP A 284 12.40 6.76 6.40
CA TRP A 284 11.63 7.99 6.19
C TRP A 284 11.72 8.43 4.73
N ALA A 285 10.58 8.65 4.11
CA ALA A 285 10.38 9.03 2.71
C ALA A 285 11.24 8.24 1.71
N PRO A 286 11.16 6.89 1.73
CA PRO A 286 11.80 6.05 0.73
C PRO A 286 11.14 6.22 -0.65
N GLY A 287 11.69 5.58 -1.67
CA GLY A 287 11.06 5.39 -2.97
C GLY A 287 10.57 3.97 -3.15
N SER A 288 9.49 3.83 -3.92
CA SER A 288 8.99 2.52 -4.32
C SER A 288 8.45 2.53 -5.75
N MET A 289 8.65 1.46 -6.50
CA MET A 289 8.03 1.29 -7.81
C MET A 289 7.67 -0.17 -8.03
N VAL A 290 6.60 -0.41 -8.80
CA VAL A 290 6.24 -1.76 -9.22
C VAL A 290 6.61 -1.94 -10.68
N LEU A 291 7.41 -2.95 -10.98
CA LEU A 291 7.88 -3.28 -12.33
C LEU A 291 7.84 -4.80 -12.50
N ASN A 292 7.17 -5.29 -13.56
CA ASN A 292 7.06 -6.71 -13.88
C ASN A 292 6.62 -7.59 -12.69
N ASP A 293 5.61 -7.13 -11.96
CA ASP A 293 5.09 -7.75 -10.73
C ASP A 293 6.04 -7.77 -9.52
N PHE A 294 7.20 -7.11 -9.59
CA PHE A 294 8.10 -6.90 -8.45
C PHE A 294 7.94 -5.49 -7.87
N LEU A 295 7.83 -5.40 -6.55
CA LEU A 295 8.05 -4.16 -5.81
C LEU A 295 9.55 -3.92 -5.70
N TYR A 296 10.02 -2.76 -6.12
CA TYR A 296 11.35 -2.23 -5.84
C TYR A 296 11.22 -1.17 -4.75
N PHE A 297 12.06 -1.25 -3.72
CA PHE A 297 12.05 -0.36 -2.55
C PHE A 297 13.47 0.14 -2.28
N PHE A 298 13.65 1.45 -2.18
CA PHE A 298 14.98 2.06 -2.12
C PHE A 298 14.98 3.45 -1.49
N GLY A 299 16.16 3.99 -1.25
CA GLY A 299 16.30 5.37 -0.78
C GLY A 299 15.67 5.61 0.60
N GLY A 300 15.31 6.86 0.84
CA GLY A 300 14.84 7.35 2.13
C GLY A 300 15.97 7.69 3.08
N ALA A 301 15.61 8.16 4.27
CA ALA A 301 16.55 8.55 5.31
C ALA A 301 16.32 7.79 6.61
N ASN A 302 17.40 7.59 7.35
CA ASN A 302 17.33 7.36 8.78
C ASN A 302 17.41 8.71 9.48
N ARG A 303 16.35 9.11 10.20
CA ARG A 303 16.29 10.42 10.85
C ARG A 303 17.04 10.47 12.17
N VAL A 304 17.31 9.33 12.79
CA VAL A 304 18.10 9.22 14.03
C VAL A 304 19.60 9.27 13.71
N GLY A 305 20.04 8.48 12.74
CA GLY A 305 21.43 8.39 12.27
C GLY A 305 21.84 9.48 11.29
N GLY A 306 20.89 10.21 10.69
CA GLY A 306 21.15 11.36 9.82
C GLY A 306 21.77 11.02 8.47
N PHE A 307 21.45 9.85 7.90
CA PHE A 307 21.99 9.40 6.60
C PHE A 307 20.89 8.96 5.64
N LEU A 308 21.23 8.90 4.35
CA LEU A 308 20.36 8.37 3.29
C LEU A 308 20.72 6.91 2.98
N TYR A 309 19.70 6.10 2.73
CA TYR A 309 19.91 4.73 2.25
C TYR A 309 20.24 4.74 0.76
N SER A 310 21.18 3.90 0.36
CA SER A 310 21.52 3.62 -1.05
C SER A 310 21.06 2.24 -1.52
N GLU A 311 20.62 1.41 -0.58
CA GLU A 311 20.23 0.02 -0.84
C GLU A 311 18.93 -0.04 -1.61
N VAL A 312 18.90 -0.94 -2.59
CA VAL A 312 17.72 -1.29 -3.37
C VAL A 312 17.34 -2.72 -3.03
N HIS A 313 16.08 -2.94 -2.70
CA HIS A 313 15.53 -4.27 -2.49
C HIS A 313 14.36 -4.49 -3.43
N ARG A 314 14.14 -5.75 -3.83
CA ARG A 314 12.93 -6.15 -4.54
C ARG A 314 12.17 -7.28 -3.85
N PHE A 315 10.87 -7.32 -4.09
CA PHE A 315 9.94 -8.31 -3.53
C PHE A 315 8.95 -8.76 -4.61
N ASP A 316 8.71 -10.07 -4.74
CA ASP A 316 7.77 -10.62 -5.73
C ASP A 316 6.32 -10.45 -5.25
N LEU A 317 5.57 -9.53 -5.85
CA LEU A 317 4.20 -9.26 -5.42
C LEU A 317 3.24 -10.40 -5.79
N ARG A 318 3.59 -11.31 -6.70
CA ARG A 318 2.73 -12.46 -7.06
C ARG A 318 2.50 -13.36 -5.85
N GLU A 319 3.48 -13.42 -4.96
CA GLU A 319 3.44 -14.17 -3.71
C GLU A 319 2.47 -13.57 -2.69
N VAL A 320 2.01 -12.33 -2.83
CA VAL A 320 1.08 -11.66 -1.88
C VAL A 320 -0.24 -11.24 -2.52
N ILE A 321 -0.30 -11.23 -3.86
CA ILE A 321 -1.56 -11.12 -4.61
C ILE A 321 -2.32 -12.44 -4.57
N SER A 322 -1.64 -13.57 -4.82
CA SER A 322 -2.27 -14.90 -4.85
C SER A 322 -2.32 -15.59 -3.48
N SER A 323 -1.50 -15.15 -2.52
CA SER A 323 -1.44 -15.83 -1.21
C SER A 323 -2.50 -15.38 -0.23
N VAL A 324 -3.34 -14.38 -0.48
CA VAL A 324 -4.58 -14.29 0.32
C VAL A 324 -5.56 -15.39 -0.10
N ASP A 325 -5.51 -15.84 -1.35
CA ASP A 325 -6.23 -17.04 -1.81
C ASP A 325 -5.54 -18.35 -1.38
N LYS A 326 -4.20 -18.38 -1.22
CA LYS A 326 -3.42 -19.59 -0.83
C LYS A 326 -2.98 -19.70 0.64
N LEU A 327 -2.85 -18.60 1.39
CA LEU A 327 -2.67 -18.64 2.86
C LEU A 327 -3.94 -19.16 3.53
N ASN A 328 -5.08 -19.08 2.83
CA ASN A 328 -6.31 -19.73 3.25
C ASN A 328 -6.26 -21.25 3.14
N THR A 329 -5.35 -21.91 2.41
CA THR A 329 -5.39 -23.40 2.30
C THR A 329 -4.66 -24.16 3.41
N ASP A 330 -3.67 -23.56 4.08
CA ASP A 330 -2.99 -24.18 5.25
C ASP A 330 -3.55 -23.68 6.59
N GLN A 331 -4.48 -22.70 6.57
CA GLN A 331 -5.20 -22.19 7.74
C GLN A 331 -6.73 -22.09 7.52
N SER A 332 -7.32 -22.80 6.55
CA SER A 332 -8.78 -22.82 6.37
C SER A 332 -9.48 -23.60 7.47
N ILE A 333 -10.67 -23.15 7.84
CA ILE A 333 -11.63 -23.94 8.63
C ILE A 333 -12.18 -25.05 7.74
N GLU A 334 -12.10 -26.29 8.18
CA GLU A 334 -12.83 -27.39 7.55
C GLU A 334 -14.29 -27.36 8.02
N VAL A 335 -15.22 -27.41 7.06
CA VAL A 335 -16.66 -27.52 7.31
C VAL A 335 -17.16 -28.89 6.88
N TYR A 336 -17.87 -29.59 7.76
CA TYR A 336 -18.53 -30.84 7.41
C TYR A 336 -19.86 -31.05 8.15
N PRO A 337 -20.84 -31.73 7.54
CA PRO A 337 -20.86 -32.10 6.12
C PRO A 337 -20.94 -30.87 5.22
N ASN A 338 -20.45 -30.97 3.99
CA ASN A 338 -20.57 -29.94 2.97
C ASN A 338 -20.75 -30.63 1.61
N PRO A 339 -21.95 -30.60 0.99
CA PRO A 339 -23.14 -29.82 1.37
C PRO A 339 -23.80 -30.25 2.69
N THR A 340 -24.57 -29.36 3.33
CA THR A 340 -25.38 -29.65 4.53
C THR A 340 -26.79 -29.04 4.45
N SER A 341 -27.69 -29.50 5.32
CA SER A 341 -29.07 -29.03 5.40
C SER A 341 -29.48 -28.31 6.69
N ASP A 342 -28.71 -28.43 7.76
CA ASP A 342 -29.09 -27.82 9.04
C ASP A 342 -27.89 -27.45 9.91
N ILE A 343 -26.91 -28.34 10.03
CA ILE A 343 -25.78 -28.17 10.96
C ILE A 343 -24.46 -28.26 10.21
N LEU A 344 -23.54 -27.36 10.54
CA LEU A 344 -22.12 -27.41 10.17
C LEU A 344 -21.28 -27.72 11.40
N HIS A 345 -20.31 -28.61 11.24
CA HIS A 345 -19.21 -28.77 12.17
C HIS A 345 -17.99 -28.04 11.63
N LEU A 346 -17.38 -27.23 12.49
CA LEU A 346 -16.19 -26.43 12.21
C LEU A 346 -14.99 -27.13 12.83
N LYS A 347 -14.05 -27.56 12.00
CA LYS A 347 -12.76 -28.06 12.46
C LYS A 347 -11.70 -27.02 12.17
N PHE A 348 -11.15 -26.49 13.26
CA PHE A 348 -10.11 -25.48 13.21
C PHE A 348 -8.74 -26.13 13.02
N PRO A 349 -7.84 -25.50 12.24
CA PRO A 349 -6.46 -25.97 12.08
C PRO A 349 -5.62 -25.74 13.34
N VAL A 350 -6.14 -25.03 14.35
CA VAL A 350 -5.44 -24.65 15.58
C VAL A 350 -6.39 -24.66 16.79
N ASP A 351 -5.83 -24.95 17.97
CA ASP A 351 -6.54 -24.86 19.26
C ASP A 351 -6.43 -23.44 19.87
N ASN A 352 -7.45 -23.02 20.63
CA ASN A 352 -7.52 -21.77 21.43
C ASN A 352 -7.83 -20.44 20.68
N LEU A 353 -8.96 -20.34 19.99
CA LEU A 353 -9.52 -19.04 19.57
C LEU A 353 -10.15 -18.31 20.78
N GLN A 354 -9.76 -17.06 21.05
CA GLN A 354 -10.41 -16.24 22.08
C GLN A 354 -11.56 -15.42 21.49
N ASN A 355 -12.73 -15.52 22.13
CA ASN A 355 -13.97 -14.86 21.72
C ASN A 355 -14.29 -14.99 20.22
N PRO A 356 -14.31 -16.22 19.66
CA PRO A 356 -14.53 -16.38 18.22
C PRO A 356 -15.92 -15.86 17.82
N LYS A 357 -16.01 -15.19 16.68
CA LYS A 357 -17.25 -14.73 16.05
C LYS A 357 -17.38 -15.32 14.65
N VAL A 358 -18.60 -15.73 14.27
CA VAL A 358 -18.89 -16.24 12.93
C VAL A 358 -19.63 -15.19 12.12
N PHE A 359 -19.22 -15.03 10.88
CA PHE A 359 -19.88 -14.25 9.84
C PHE A 359 -20.20 -15.20 8.68
N VAL A 360 -21.44 -15.15 8.19
CA VAL A 360 -21.82 -15.86 6.96
C VAL A 360 -22.32 -14.85 5.96
N THR A 361 -21.76 -14.88 4.75
CA THR A 361 -22.20 -14.06 3.63
C THR A 361 -22.82 -14.91 2.52
N ASP A 362 -23.87 -14.40 1.90
CA ASP A 362 -24.47 -15.00 0.71
C ASP A 362 -23.62 -14.76 -0.55
N ALA A 363 -24.00 -15.36 -1.68
CA ALA A 363 -23.29 -15.21 -2.95
C ALA A 363 -23.24 -13.77 -3.51
N ASN A 364 -24.01 -12.83 -2.95
CA ASN A 364 -23.99 -11.41 -3.31
C ASN A 364 -23.20 -10.58 -2.28
N GLY A 365 -22.48 -11.22 -1.36
CA GLY A 365 -21.69 -10.55 -0.32
C GLY A 365 -22.50 -9.99 0.85
N ARG A 366 -23.81 -10.29 0.95
CA ARG A 366 -24.63 -9.81 2.07
C ARG A 366 -24.41 -10.68 3.29
N VAL A 367 -24.13 -10.05 4.45
CA VAL A 367 -24.05 -10.76 5.73
C VAL A 367 -25.44 -11.25 6.13
N VAL A 368 -25.59 -12.57 6.24
CA VAL A 368 -26.83 -13.25 6.61
C VAL A 368 -26.78 -13.84 8.02
N ILE A 369 -25.59 -14.07 8.58
CA ILE A 369 -25.39 -14.44 9.99
C ILE A 369 -24.20 -13.67 10.55
N HIS A 370 -24.36 -13.19 11.79
CA HIS A 370 -23.29 -12.58 12.58
C HIS A 370 -23.55 -12.87 14.08
N GLU A 371 -22.76 -13.77 14.67
CA GLU A 371 -22.93 -14.18 16.07
C GLU A 371 -21.63 -14.64 16.73
N SER A 372 -21.61 -14.68 18.06
CA SER A 372 -20.52 -15.30 18.83
C SER A 372 -20.54 -16.81 18.64
N LEU A 373 -19.38 -17.41 18.41
CA LEU A 373 -19.25 -18.84 18.24
C LEU A 373 -19.04 -19.54 19.59
N HIS A 374 -19.98 -20.41 19.94
CA HIS A 374 -19.90 -21.24 21.14
C HIS A 374 -19.66 -22.71 20.75
N GLY A 375 -18.38 -23.10 20.68
CA GLY A 375 -17.97 -24.45 20.31
C GLY A 375 -17.69 -24.64 18.82
N GLN A 376 -17.82 -25.87 18.31
CA GLN A 376 -17.46 -26.26 16.94
C GLN A 376 -18.68 -26.60 16.08
N THR A 377 -19.88 -26.22 16.51
CA THR A 377 -21.13 -26.55 15.81
C THR A 377 -21.90 -25.28 15.53
N PHE A 378 -22.46 -25.18 14.33
CA PHE A 378 -23.09 -23.96 13.82
C PHE A 378 -24.37 -24.30 13.07
N HIS A 379 -25.48 -23.64 13.45
CA HIS A 379 -26.81 -23.92 12.93
C HIS A 379 -27.19 -23.00 11.77
N ILE A 380 -27.54 -23.61 10.64
CA ILE A 380 -27.85 -22.91 9.38
C ILE A 380 -29.19 -23.32 8.77
N GLY A 381 -30.03 -24.08 9.48
CA GLY A 381 -31.32 -24.55 8.97
C GLY A 381 -32.25 -23.43 8.48
N HIS A 382 -32.09 -22.21 8.99
CA HIS A 382 -32.86 -21.04 8.59
C HIS A 382 -32.39 -20.39 7.27
N LEU A 383 -31.21 -20.75 6.76
CA LEU A 383 -30.68 -20.21 5.50
C LEU A 383 -31.35 -20.87 4.28
N PRO A 384 -31.67 -20.09 3.23
CA PRO A 384 -32.07 -20.63 1.93
C PRO A 384 -30.99 -21.52 1.32
N ASN A 385 -31.36 -22.40 0.37
CA ASN A 385 -30.38 -23.14 -0.41
C ASN A 385 -29.47 -22.19 -1.20
N GLY A 386 -28.17 -22.44 -1.18
CA GLY A 386 -27.21 -21.52 -1.79
C GLY A 386 -25.76 -21.85 -1.44
N LEU A 387 -24.85 -21.12 -2.10
CA LEU A 387 -23.44 -21.06 -1.73
C LEU A 387 -23.25 -19.91 -0.76
N TYR A 388 -22.50 -20.17 0.31
CA TYR A 388 -22.19 -19.21 1.35
C TYR A 388 -20.70 -19.22 1.67
N GLN A 389 -20.15 -18.07 2.03
CA GLN A 389 -18.84 -17.96 2.65
C GLN A 389 -19.01 -17.88 4.17
N LEU A 390 -18.14 -18.58 4.89
CA LEU A 390 -18.09 -18.59 6.35
C LEU A 390 -16.74 -18.05 6.79
N THR A 391 -16.76 -17.04 7.65
CA THR A 391 -15.59 -16.41 8.25
C THR A 391 -15.68 -16.55 9.76
N VAL A 392 -14.62 -17.00 10.42
CA VAL A 392 -14.49 -16.97 11.88
C VAL A 392 -13.36 -16.03 12.26
N SER A 393 -13.68 -14.93 12.92
CA SER A 393 -12.67 -14.03 13.49
C SER A 393 -12.45 -14.35 14.98
N SER A 394 -11.28 -13.97 15.50
CA SER A 394 -10.97 -14.05 16.93
C SER A 394 -10.04 -12.92 17.34
N GLU A 395 -9.93 -12.63 18.63
CA GLU A 395 -9.05 -11.56 19.12
C GLU A 395 -7.55 -11.92 19.04
N THR A 396 -7.24 -13.22 18.96
CA THR A 396 -5.86 -13.72 19.02
C THR A 396 -5.27 -14.08 17.68
N ARG A 397 -6.05 -14.10 16.59
CA ARG A 397 -5.62 -14.52 15.25
C ARG A 397 -6.40 -13.87 14.12
N LEU A 398 -5.79 -13.88 12.94
CA LEU A 398 -6.41 -13.51 11.68
C LEU A 398 -7.70 -14.34 11.43
N PRO A 399 -8.72 -13.76 10.75
CA PRO A 399 -9.94 -14.47 10.44
C PRO A 399 -9.68 -15.70 9.55
N LEU A 400 -10.29 -16.82 9.92
CA LEU A 400 -10.22 -18.07 9.16
C LEU A 400 -11.46 -18.15 8.25
N ARG A 401 -11.29 -18.58 6.99
CA ARG A 401 -12.37 -18.58 5.99
C ARG A 401 -12.57 -19.94 5.34
N THR A 402 -13.80 -20.19 4.90
CA THR A 402 -14.18 -21.35 4.09
C THR A 402 -15.50 -21.09 3.36
N SER A 403 -15.92 -22.02 2.50
CA SER A 403 -17.21 -21.95 1.80
C SER A 403 -18.01 -23.23 2.02
N PHE A 404 -19.34 -23.09 2.12
CA PHE A 404 -20.23 -24.24 2.21
C PHE A 404 -21.47 -24.09 1.33
N VAL A 405 -22.06 -25.24 0.98
CA VAL A 405 -23.28 -25.31 0.19
C VAL A 405 -24.43 -25.75 1.09
N LYS A 406 -25.45 -24.91 1.22
CA LYS A 406 -26.73 -25.24 1.85
C LYS A 406 -27.63 -25.92 0.83
N LYS A 407 -28.11 -27.13 1.15
CA LYS A 407 -29.16 -27.84 0.40
C LYS A 407 -30.27 -28.29 1.36
N HIS A 408 -31.41 -28.71 0.84
CA HIS A 408 -32.46 -29.35 1.65
C HIS A 408 -32.12 -30.81 1.91
#